data_AF-A0A9E7AR57-F1
#
_entry.id   AF-A0A9E7AR57-F1
#
_cell.length_a   1.000
_cell.length_b   1.000
_cell.length_c   1.000
_cell.angle_alpha   90.00
_cell.angle_beta   90.00
_cell.angle_gamma   90.00
#
_symmetry.space_group_name_H-M   'P 1'
#
loop_
_entity.id
_entity.type
_entity.pdbx_description
1 polymer ?
#
loop_
_entity_poly.entity_id
_entity_poly.type
_entity_poly.pdbx_seq_one_letter_code
_entity_poly.pdbx_strand_id
1 'polypeptide(L)'
;MCESQSEKAFNEKLIRSRWVSGQVPQVSLQPMPFVPPPKKVLSAKGKRKRLIFYMFALCFGIPAVSLTFSIFIVFGIIAGVPGDHGDGFGWTILLVIAYITMMGAVVSAISVAMMYFAARVKG
;
A
#
# COMPACT_ATOMS: atom_id res chain seq x y z
N MET A 1 44.96 -11.77 -50.66
CA MET A 1 45.31 -10.38 -50.30
C MET A 1 46.42 -10.43 -49.28
N CYS A 2 47.68 -10.21 -49.70
CA CYS A 2 48.79 -10.05 -48.77
C CYS A 2 48.89 -8.55 -48.46
N GLU A 3 48.57 -8.13 -47.24
CA GLU A 3 48.94 -6.79 -46.77
C GLU A 3 50.46 -6.67 -46.80
N SER A 4 50.95 -5.65 -47.51
CA SER A 4 52.37 -5.35 -47.55
C SER A 4 52.84 -4.92 -46.16
N GLN A 5 54.05 -5.31 -45.72
CA GLN A 5 54.58 -4.90 -44.41
C GLN A 5 54.58 -3.37 -44.23
N SER A 6 54.70 -2.63 -45.33
CA SER A 6 54.62 -1.17 -45.38
C SER A 6 53.27 -0.61 -44.93
N GLU A 7 52.16 -1.25 -45.29
CA GLU A 7 50.82 -0.81 -44.85
C GLU A 7 50.62 -1.02 -43.36
N LYS A 8 51.16 -2.10 -42.79
CA LYS A 8 51.11 -2.34 -41.34
C LYS A 8 51.93 -1.30 -40.56
N ALA A 9 53.15 -1.01 -41.02
CA ALA A 9 53.99 0.00 -40.40
C ALA A 9 53.40 1.42 -40.51
N PHE A 10 52.74 1.73 -41.64
CA PHE A 10 52.05 3.00 -41.82
C PHE A 10 50.83 3.12 -40.91
N ASN A 11 49.98 2.09 -40.83
CA ASN A 11 48.82 2.07 -39.94
C ASN A 11 49.20 2.15 -38.46
N GLU A 12 50.29 1.50 -38.05
CA GLU A 12 50.76 1.57 -36.67
C GLU A 12 51.25 2.98 -36.29
N LYS A 13 51.99 3.64 -37.19
CA LYS A 13 52.40 5.03 -37.00
C LYS A 13 51.19 5.98 -37.02
N LEU A 14 50.20 5.73 -37.86
CA LEU A 14 48.99 6.55 -37.96
C LEU A 14 48.13 6.44 -36.70
N ILE A 15 47.97 5.23 -36.14
CA ILE A 15 47.26 5.00 -34.87
C ILE A 15 48.02 5.66 -33.71
N ARG A 16 49.35 5.53 -33.67
CA ARG A 16 50.18 6.18 -32.64
C ARG A 16 50.09 7.70 -32.72
N SER A 17 50.17 8.27 -33.92
CA SER A 17 50.00 9.71 -34.14
C SER A 17 48.59 10.19 -33.76
N ARG A 18 47.55 9.40 -34.02
CA ARG A 18 46.17 9.73 -33.60
C ARG A 18 46.02 9.75 -32.07
N TRP A 19 46.70 8.84 -31.37
CA TRP A 19 46.76 8.81 -29.90
C TRP A 19 47.52 10.01 -29.32
N VAL A 20 48.67 10.36 -29.90
CA VAL A 20 49.52 11.49 -29.42
C VAL A 20 48.92 12.85 -29.77
N SER A 21 48.23 12.96 -30.91
CA SER A 21 47.56 14.20 -31.36
C SER A 21 46.30 14.55 -30.54
N GLY A 22 45.92 13.74 -29.55
CA GLY A 22 44.72 13.99 -28.73
C GLY A 22 43.42 14.00 -29.53
N GLN A 23 43.45 13.45 -30.77
CA GLN A 23 42.35 13.46 -31.71
C GLN A 23 41.51 12.16 -31.65
N VAL A 24 41.85 11.26 -30.73
CA VAL A 24 40.89 10.31 -30.17
C VAL A 24 40.19 11.09 -29.07
N PRO A 25 38.85 11.15 -29.01
CA PRO A 25 38.19 11.59 -27.80
C PRO A 25 38.71 10.63 -26.74
N GLN A 26 39.60 11.12 -25.88
CA GLN A 26 39.86 10.49 -24.61
C GLN A 26 38.47 10.49 -23.99
N VAL A 27 37.74 9.37 -24.15
CA VAL A 27 36.47 9.14 -23.49
C VAL A 27 36.86 9.30 -22.06
N SER A 28 36.62 10.50 -21.56
CA SER A 28 36.98 10.88 -20.24
C SER A 28 36.32 9.79 -19.42
N LEU A 29 37.13 9.05 -18.68
CA LEU A 29 36.71 8.35 -17.47
C LEU A 29 36.25 9.41 -16.45
N GLN A 30 35.38 10.33 -16.89
CA GLN A 30 34.46 10.98 -16.00
C GLN A 30 33.68 9.81 -15.39
N PRO A 31 33.68 9.68 -14.06
CA PRO A 31 32.72 8.82 -13.41
C PRO A 31 31.37 9.20 -13.99
N MET A 32 30.69 8.25 -14.65
CA MET A 32 29.32 8.50 -15.10
C MET A 32 28.59 9.12 -13.90
N PRO A 33 27.92 10.28 -14.06
CA PRO A 33 27.21 10.91 -12.96
C PRO A 33 26.39 9.80 -12.30
N PHE A 34 26.59 9.57 -11.00
CA PHE A 34 25.85 8.54 -10.29
C PHE A 34 24.37 8.89 -10.42
N VAL A 35 23.70 8.28 -11.40
CA VAL A 35 22.25 8.35 -11.54
C VAL A 35 21.77 7.46 -10.40
N PRO A 36 21.19 8.04 -9.33
CA PRO A 36 20.67 7.21 -8.27
C PRO A 36 19.66 6.24 -8.92
N PRO A 37 19.79 4.93 -8.68
CA PRO A 37 18.87 3.95 -9.25
C PRO A 37 17.45 4.40 -8.96
N PRO A 38 16.53 4.36 -9.94
CA PRO A 38 15.21 4.97 -9.84
C PRO A 38 14.59 4.58 -8.51
N LYS A 39 14.36 5.59 -7.66
CA LYS A 39 13.85 5.42 -6.30
C LYS A 39 12.57 4.58 -6.36
N LYS A 40 12.73 3.29 -6.08
CA LYS A 40 11.74 2.36 -5.57
C LYS A 40 10.36 2.42 -6.25
N VAL A 41 10.25 1.95 -7.49
CA VAL A 41 8.95 1.54 -8.08
C VAL A 41 8.26 0.44 -7.24
N LEU A 42 9.01 -0.30 -6.43
CA LEU A 42 8.49 -1.25 -5.43
C LEU A 42 7.83 -0.58 -4.21
N SER A 43 8.25 0.63 -3.80
CA SER A 43 7.70 1.30 -2.61
C SER A 43 6.29 1.84 -2.84
N ALA A 44 5.94 2.14 -4.09
CA ALA A 44 4.57 2.47 -4.47
C ALA A 44 3.61 1.27 -4.28
N LYS A 45 4.11 0.03 -4.42
CA LYS A 45 3.28 -1.18 -4.33
C LYS A 45 2.84 -1.48 -2.90
N GLY A 46 3.71 -1.31 -1.91
CA GLY A 46 3.36 -1.41 -0.49
C GLY A 46 2.36 -0.34 -0.05
N LYS A 47 2.56 0.92 -0.50
CA LYS A 47 1.64 2.03 -0.20
C LYS A 47 0.24 1.81 -0.75
N ARG A 48 0.09 1.30 -1.98
CA ARG A 48 -1.23 1.02 -2.58
C ARG A 48 -1.97 -0.10 -1.84
N LYS A 49 -1.28 -1.17 -1.45
CA LYS A 49 -1.87 -2.26 -0.66
C LYS A 49 -2.35 -1.79 0.70
N ARG A 50 -1.54 -0.96 1.38
CA ARG A 50 -1.90 -0.40 2.68
C ARG A 50 -3.14 0.52 2.61
N LEU A 51 -3.23 1.33 1.56
CA LEU A 51 -4.39 2.19 1.32
C LEU A 51 -5.68 1.37 1.10
N ILE A 52 -5.61 0.28 0.34
CA ILE A 52 -6.75 -0.61 0.11
C ILE A 52 -7.24 -1.22 1.43
N PHE A 53 -6.35 -1.68 2.30
CA PHE A 53 -6.75 -2.21 3.60
C PHE A 53 -7.42 -1.16 4.50
N TYR A 54 -6.94 0.08 4.51
CA TYR A 54 -7.60 1.15 5.25
C TYR A 54 -8.97 1.49 4.68
N MET A 55 -9.12 1.49 3.36
CA MET A 55 -10.41 1.69 2.72
C MET A 55 -11.41 0.61 3.14
N PHE A 56 -11.01 -0.67 3.10
CA PHE A 56 -11.85 -1.75 3.60
C PHE A 56 -12.15 -1.62 5.09
N ALA A 57 -11.15 -1.30 5.92
CA ALA A 57 -11.36 -1.11 7.35
C ALA A 57 -12.40 -0.02 7.64
N LEU A 58 -12.37 1.10 6.91
CA LEU A 58 -13.39 2.15 7.04
C LEU A 58 -14.77 1.70 6.51
N CYS A 59 -14.82 1.00 5.38
CA CYS A 59 -16.06 0.46 4.82
C CYS A 59 -16.79 -0.50 5.77
N PHE A 60 -16.07 -1.24 6.62
CA PHE A 60 -16.67 -2.11 7.64
C PHE A 60 -16.81 -1.42 9.00
N GLY A 61 -15.87 -0.54 9.35
CA GLY A 61 -15.86 0.17 10.63
C GLY A 61 -17.04 1.13 10.77
N ILE A 62 -17.37 1.90 9.71
CA ILE A 62 -18.49 2.86 9.75
C ILE A 62 -19.83 2.14 10.00
N PRO A 63 -20.19 1.07 9.25
CA PRO A 63 -21.38 0.27 9.57
C PRO A 63 -21.34 -0.37 10.95
N ALA A 64 -20.19 -0.89 11.41
CA ALA A 64 -20.09 -1.51 12.74
C ALA A 64 -20.40 -0.52 13.87
N VAL A 65 -19.85 0.69 13.76
CA VAL A 65 -20.10 1.79 14.70
C VAL A 65 -21.57 2.19 14.65
N SER A 66 -22.12 2.42 13.46
CA SER A 66 -23.55 2.76 13.28
C SER A 66 -24.48 1.70 13.88
N LEU A 67 -24.20 0.42 13.62
CA LEU A 67 -24.97 -0.70 14.16
C LEU A 67 -24.88 -0.77 15.69
N THR A 68 -23.70 -0.56 16.26
CA THR A 68 -23.53 -0.56 17.72
C THR A 68 -24.28 0.60 18.37
N PHE A 69 -24.21 1.80 17.78
CA PHE A 69 -24.93 2.97 18.30
C PHE A 69 -26.44 2.89 18.09
N SER A 70 -26.94 2.07 17.15
CA SER A 70 -28.37 1.87 16.94
C SER A 70 -29.10 1.33 18.17
N ILE A 71 -28.38 0.66 19.08
CA ILE A 71 -28.91 0.18 20.36
C ILE A 71 -29.49 1.33 21.20
N PHE A 72 -28.86 2.50 21.19
CA PHE A 72 -29.37 3.67 21.94
C PHE A 72 -30.69 4.19 21.37
N ILE A 73 -30.87 4.11 20.05
CA ILE A 73 -32.13 4.49 19.38
C ILE A 73 -33.22 3.49 19.76
N VAL A 74 -32.92 2.20 19.68
CA VAL A 74 -33.84 1.11 20.09
C VAL A 74 -34.25 1.29 21.55
N PHE A 75 -33.30 1.57 22.44
CA PHE A 75 -33.56 1.81 23.86
C PHE A 75 -34.43 3.06 24.09
N GLY A 76 -34.17 4.15 23.36
CA GLY A 76 -34.97 5.37 23.45
C GLY A 76 -36.43 5.18 22.99
N ILE A 77 -36.66 4.39 21.94
CA ILE A 77 -38.01 4.04 21.48
C ILE A 77 -38.73 3.18 22.53
N ILE A 78 -38.05 2.18 23.07
CA ILE A 78 -38.60 1.27 24.08
C ILE A 78 -38.96 2.03 25.36
N ALA A 79 -38.05 2.85 25.89
CA ALA A 79 -38.26 3.60 27.13
C ALA A 79 -39.33 4.71 26.99
N GLY A 80 -39.59 5.17 25.75
CA GLY A 80 -40.54 6.22 25.46
C GLY A 80 -41.99 5.75 25.24
N VAL A 81 -42.24 4.44 25.12
CA VAL A 81 -43.60 3.91 24.95
C VAL A 81 -44.19 3.58 26.33
N PRO A 82 -45.20 4.32 26.81
CA PRO A 82 -45.94 3.91 28.00
C PRO A 82 -46.86 2.74 27.64
N GLY A 83 -46.67 1.59 28.30
CA GLY A 83 -47.47 0.39 28.07
C GLY A 83 -47.16 -0.69 29.09
N ASP A 84 -48.15 -1.54 29.37
CA ASP A 84 -47.97 -2.76 30.14
C ASP A 84 -47.16 -3.74 29.30
N HIS A 85 -45.85 -3.72 29.50
CA HIS A 85 -44.92 -4.58 28.79
C HIS A 85 -44.98 -5.95 29.44
N GLY A 86 -45.70 -6.87 28.80
CA GLY A 86 -45.82 -8.24 29.26
C GLY A 86 -44.46 -8.89 29.55
N ASP A 87 -44.49 -9.93 30.35
CA ASP A 87 -43.36 -10.55 31.05
C ASP A 87 -42.22 -11.00 30.12
N GLY A 88 -42.52 -11.28 28.84
CA GLY A 88 -41.54 -11.67 27.81
C GLY A 88 -40.88 -10.49 27.07
N PHE A 89 -41.34 -9.26 27.27
CA PHE A 89 -40.85 -8.10 26.53
C PHE A 89 -39.40 -7.74 26.89
N GLY A 90 -39.06 -7.78 28.18
CA GLY A 90 -37.68 -7.55 28.64
C GLY A 90 -36.68 -8.55 28.08
N TRP A 91 -37.06 -9.83 28.02
CA TRP A 91 -36.24 -10.90 27.42
C TRP A 91 -36.03 -10.69 25.92
N THR A 92 -37.09 -10.27 25.22
CA THR A 92 -37.02 -9.98 23.77
C THR A 92 -36.07 -8.82 23.49
N ILE A 93 -36.13 -7.75 24.29
CA ILE A 93 -35.21 -6.61 24.16
C ILE A 93 -33.77 -7.03 24.41
N LEU A 94 -33.54 -7.81 25.47
CA LEU A 94 -32.20 -8.27 25.82
C LEU A 94 -31.61 -9.11 24.68
N LEU A 95 -32.41 -9.99 24.06
CA LEU A 95 -32.02 -10.75 22.86
C LEU A 95 -31.68 -9.85 21.66
N VAL A 96 -32.50 -8.83 21.38
CA VAL A 96 -32.25 -7.88 20.28
C VAL A 96 -30.96 -7.09 20.52
N ILE A 97 -30.75 -6.57 21.73
CA ILE A 97 -29.53 -5.84 22.10
C ILE A 97 -28.31 -6.76 21.98
N ALA A 98 -28.40 -7.99 22.51
CA ALA A 98 -27.31 -8.96 22.41
C ALA A 98 -26.98 -9.28 20.94
N TYR A 99 -28.00 -9.48 20.10
CA TYR A 99 -27.82 -9.76 18.68
C TYR A 99 -27.14 -8.60 17.93
N ILE A 100 -27.63 -7.37 18.11
CA ILE A 100 -27.05 -6.17 17.47
C ILE A 100 -25.61 -5.97 17.94
N THR A 101 -25.34 -6.15 19.24
CA THR A 101 -23.99 -6.03 19.80
C THR A 101 -23.04 -7.07 19.22
N MET A 102 -23.47 -8.34 19.12
CA MET A 102 -22.66 -9.42 18.55
C MET A 102 -22.34 -9.16 17.07
N MET A 103 -23.33 -8.73 16.29
CA MET A 103 -23.13 -8.37 14.88
C MET A 103 -22.17 -7.17 14.76
N GLY A 104 -22.35 -6.12 15.56
CA GLY A 104 -21.44 -4.97 15.61
C GLY A 104 -20.01 -5.38 15.96
N ALA A 105 -19.83 -6.26 16.95
CA ALA A 105 -18.53 -6.77 17.36
C ALA A 105 -17.83 -7.56 16.26
N VAL A 106 -18.55 -8.44 15.54
CA VAL A 106 -17.99 -9.22 14.42
C VAL A 106 -17.53 -8.29 13.29
N VAL A 107 -18.36 -7.34 12.88
CA VAL A 107 -18.00 -6.40 11.80
C VAL A 107 -16.83 -5.49 12.22
N SER A 108 -16.80 -5.06 13.49
CA SER A 108 -15.67 -4.31 14.04
C SER A 108 -14.37 -5.12 14.05
N ALA A 109 -14.43 -6.40 14.42
CA ALA A 109 -13.27 -7.29 14.41
C ALA A 109 -12.67 -7.44 13.00
N ILE A 110 -13.50 -7.50 11.95
CA ILE A 110 -13.05 -7.50 10.55
C ILE A 110 -12.30 -6.20 10.23
N SER A 111 -12.85 -5.04 10.61
CA SER A 111 -12.20 -3.73 10.42
C SER A 111 -10.83 -3.67 11.11
N VAL A 112 -10.76 -4.10 12.38
CA VAL A 112 -9.51 -4.14 13.16
C VAL A 112 -8.49 -5.08 12.53
N ALA A 113 -8.92 -6.27 12.08
CA ALA A 113 -8.04 -7.21 11.40
C ALA A 113 -7.44 -6.60 10.12
N MET A 114 -8.25 -5.90 9.32
CA MET A 114 -7.76 -5.21 8.12
C MET A 114 -6.75 -4.10 8.45
N MET A 115 -6.98 -3.32 9.52
CA MET A 115 -5.99 -2.33 10.00
C MET A 115 -4.69 -2.99 10.48
N TYR A 116 -4.79 -4.12 11.19
CA TYR A 116 -3.64 -4.89 11.64
C TYR A 116 -2.81 -5.39 10.46
N PHE A 117 -3.45 -5.93 9.41
CA PHE A 117 -2.75 -6.31 8.19
C PHE A 117 -2.13 -5.10 7.49
N ALA A 118 -2.83 -3.97 7.42
CA ALA A 118 -2.29 -2.72 6.86
C ALA A 118 -1.00 -2.28 7.58
N ALA A 119 -0.94 -2.40 8.91
CA ALA A 119 0.24 -2.06 9.70
C ALA A 119 1.44 -3.01 9.44
N ARG A 120 1.17 -4.26 9.05
CA ARG A 120 2.19 -5.28 8.75
C ARG A 120 2.68 -5.27 7.30
N VAL A 121 2.05 -4.51 6.40
CA VAL A 121 2.54 -4.36 5.02
C VAL A 121 3.88 -3.60 5.03
N LYS A 122 4.98 -4.29 4.72
CA LYS A 122 6.30 -3.65 4.49
C LYS A 122 6.28 -2.82 3.19
N GLY A 123 6.76 -1.58 3.27
CA GLY A 123 6.79 -0.60 2.18
C GLY A 123 8.11 -0.46 1.45
#